data_AF-G9MM37-F1
#
_entry.id   AF-G9MM37-F1
#
_cell.length_a   1.000
_cell.length_b   1.000
_cell.length_c   1.000
_cell.angle_alpha   90.00
_cell.angle_beta   90.00
_cell.angle_gamma   90.00
#
_symmetry.space_group_name_H-M   'P 1'
#
loop_
_entity.id
_entity.type
_entity.pdbx_description
1 polymer ?
#
loop_
_entity_poly.entity_id
_entity_poly.type
_entity_poly.pdbx_seq_one_letter_code
_entity_poly.pdbx_strand_id
1 'polypeptide(L)'
;PLPGQIISVMLSLTATTVLTLFLTQRVLVIKAWNRLPPVVWLVFAIYIDSYIFVIATAVLQHSLGVNSSYGICEAAIILCLVCYVTTKFIYLFLAEKAWIIRGATTPRLKSTLYLVNSLGMLTIYIAVVILNFVFRITEMNNGECIIGMRSAAMIPLISFDTVINVYLTIMFLIPLKKLYSYTNMARTRANIRLRMVAFRTFCGAVCTLVSSIVNLSVLMALNGEPGWVCLMCCNCDILFSAIVIQWVTSRDNAGTVSSTSSGEARRS
;
A
#
# COMPACT_ATOMS: atom_id res chain seq x y z
N PRO A 1 -28.05 -4.67 -5.96
CA PRO A 1 -28.89 -5.26 -4.86
C PRO A 1 -28.82 -4.37 -3.60
N LEU A 2 -29.94 -4.26 -2.87
CA LEU A 2 -30.05 -3.37 -1.70
C LEU A 2 -29.00 -3.65 -0.59
N PRO A 3 -28.71 -4.92 -0.22
CA PRO A 3 -27.67 -5.21 0.78
C PRO A 3 -26.28 -4.77 0.36
N GLY A 4 -25.91 -4.95 -0.92
CA GLY A 4 -24.61 -4.55 -1.46
C GLY A 4 -24.41 -3.03 -1.45
N GLN A 5 -25.48 -2.27 -1.68
CA GLN A 5 -25.45 -0.81 -1.59
C GLN A 5 -25.25 -0.34 -0.15
N ILE A 6 -25.97 -0.92 0.82
CA ILE A 6 -25.81 -0.58 2.24
C ILE A 6 -24.38 -0.84 2.70
N ILE A 7 -23.81 -2.00 2.37
CA ILE A 7 -22.44 -2.36 2.73
C ILE A 7 -21.45 -1.38 2.08
N SER A 8 -21.62 -1.04 0.81
CA SER A 8 -20.73 -0.11 0.10
C SER A 8 -20.76 1.31 0.68
N VAL A 9 -21.95 1.79 1.09
CA VAL A 9 -22.09 3.09 1.78
C VAL A 9 -21.39 3.05 3.13
N MET A 10 -21.67 2.04 3.96
CA MET A 10 -21.08 1.91 5.29
C MET A 10 -19.55 1.81 5.21
N LEU A 11 -19.05 1.06 4.24
CA LEU A 11 -17.62 0.92 3.98
C LEU A 11 -17.00 2.26 3.56
N SER A 12 -17.62 3.00 2.64
CA SER A 12 -17.11 4.29 2.16
C SER A 12 -17.08 5.34 3.28
N LEU A 13 -18.11 5.39 4.13
CA LEU A 13 -18.16 6.26 5.30
C LEU A 13 -17.10 5.88 6.34
N THR A 14 -16.93 4.58 6.58
CA THR A 14 -15.89 4.09 7.51
C THR A 14 -14.50 4.38 6.96
N ALA A 15 -14.26 4.16 5.66
CA ALA A 15 -12.97 4.40 5.04
C ALA A 15 -12.60 5.88 5.05
N THR A 16 -13.51 6.77 4.65
CA THR A 16 -13.28 8.22 4.69
C THR A 16 -12.99 8.72 6.10
N THR A 17 -13.75 8.28 7.11
CA THR A 17 -13.53 8.69 8.51
C THR A 17 -12.19 8.19 9.05
N VAL A 18 -11.86 6.91 8.86
CA VAL A 18 -10.58 6.33 9.30
C VAL A 18 -9.39 7.01 8.62
N LEU A 19 -9.44 7.20 7.30
CA LEU A 19 -8.38 7.88 6.54
C LEU A 19 -8.19 9.32 7.02
N THR A 20 -9.29 10.06 7.24
CA THR A 20 -9.24 11.44 7.75
C THR A 20 -8.64 11.49 9.15
N LEU A 21 -9.02 10.56 10.04
CA LEU A 21 -8.46 10.48 11.39
C LEU A 21 -6.95 10.20 11.35
N PHE A 22 -6.49 9.24 10.55
CA PHE A 22 -5.06 8.93 10.43
C PHE A 22 -4.27 10.08 9.82
N LEU A 23 -4.82 10.74 8.80
CA LEU A 23 -4.20 11.92 8.20
C LEU A 23 -4.08 13.05 9.22
N THR A 24 -5.16 13.35 9.94
CA THR A 24 -5.20 14.41 10.97
C THR A 24 -4.20 14.13 12.09
N GLN A 25 -4.18 12.90 12.62
CA GLN A 25 -3.22 12.50 13.65
C GLN A 25 -1.76 12.70 13.20
N ARG A 26 -1.45 12.41 11.93
CA ARG A 26 -0.08 12.58 11.40
C ARG A 26 0.27 14.04 11.16
N VAL A 27 -0.64 14.82 10.61
CA VAL A 27 -0.43 16.25 10.35
C VAL A 27 -0.17 16.99 11.67
N LEU A 28 -0.94 16.70 12.72
CA LEU A 28 -0.80 17.36 14.02
C LEU A 28 0.53 17.04 14.75
N VAL A 29 1.11 15.87 14.50
CA VAL A 29 2.39 15.45 15.12
C VAL A 29 3.59 16.13 14.46
N ILE A 30 3.47 16.56 13.20
CA ILE A 30 4.58 17.12 12.43
C ILE A 30 4.69 18.63 12.68
N LYS A 31 5.71 19.01 13.45
CA LYS A 31 6.02 20.43 13.72
C LYS A 31 6.93 21.08 12.68
N ALA A 32 7.70 20.30 11.92
CA ALA A 32 8.69 20.81 10.96
C ALA A 32 8.63 20.05 9.62
N TRP A 33 7.88 20.60 8.66
CA TRP A 33 7.65 19.97 7.34
C TRP A 33 8.90 19.88 6.46
N ASN A 34 9.82 20.84 6.57
CA ASN A 34 11.03 20.93 5.73
C ASN A 34 12.12 19.89 6.04
N ARG A 35 11.99 19.13 7.14
CA ARG A 35 13.01 18.15 7.60
C ARG A 35 12.51 16.71 7.54
N LEU A 36 11.35 16.47 6.93
CA LEU A 36 10.74 15.14 6.87
C LEU A 36 11.54 14.21 5.94
N PRO A 37 11.78 12.96 6.35
CA PRO A 37 12.37 11.97 5.45
C PRO A 37 11.40 11.66 4.31
N PRO A 38 11.89 11.35 3.10
CA PRO A 38 11.06 11.10 1.92
C PRO A 38 10.05 9.95 2.11
N VAL A 39 10.34 9.00 3.00
CA VAL A 39 9.41 7.91 3.37
C VAL A 39 8.10 8.45 3.96
N VAL A 40 8.15 9.55 4.73
CA VAL A 40 6.94 10.16 5.32
C VAL A 40 6.09 10.82 4.23
N TRP A 41 6.71 11.46 3.24
CA TRP A 41 6.00 12.02 2.08
C TRP A 41 5.30 10.95 1.25
N LEU A 42 5.94 9.79 1.03
CA LEU A 42 5.31 8.66 0.34
C LEU A 42 4.10 8.14 1.11
N VAL A 43 4.19 8.03 2.44
CA VAL A 43 3.05 7.61 3.27
C VAL A 43 1.89 8.61 3.17
N PHE A 44 2.15 9.92 3.15
CA PHE A 44 1.11 10.93 2.88
C PHE A 44 0.50 10.77 1.49
N ALA A 45 1.31 10.48 0.47
CA ALA A 45 0.82 10.23 -0.88
C ALA A 45 -0.14 9.03 -0.92
N ILE A 46 0.17 7.94 -0.21
CA ILE A 46 -0.76 6.78 -0.10
C ILE A 46 -2.09 7.21 0.52
N TYR A 47 -2.07 7.95 1.63
CA TYR A 47 -3.30 8.37 2.30
C TYR A 47 -4.14 9.32 1.46
N ILE A 48 -3.51 10.24 0.72
CA ILE A 48 -4.21 11.16 -0.18
C ILE A 48 -4.79 10.42 -1.38
N ASP A 49 -4.01 9.55 -2.03
CA ASP A 49 -4.47 8.71 -3.16
C ASP A 49 -5.67 7.84 -2.75
N SER A 50 -5.56 7.16 -1.60
CA SER A 50 -6.63 6.37 -1.00
C SER A 50 -7.88 7.21 -0.70
N TYR A 51 -7.71 8.41 -0.16
CA TYR A 51 -8.83 9.30 0.16
C TYR A 51 -9.57 9.78 -1.10
N ILE A 52 -8.82 10.19 -2.13
CA ILE A 52 -9.37 10.59 -3.43
C ILE A 52 -10.12 9.41 -4.07
N PHE A 53 -9.55 8.19 -4.01
CA PHE A 53 -10.19 6.99 -4.51
C PHE A 53 -11.53 6.71 -3.81
N VAL A 54 -11.58 6.69 -2.48
CA VAL A 54 -12.82 6.43 -1.73
C VAL A 54 -13.90 7.46 -2.09
N ILE A 55 -13.55 8.74 -2.23
CA ILE A 55 -14.51 9.77 -2.65
C ILE A 55 -14.98 9.53 -4.09
N ALA A 56 -14.06 9.30 -5.01
CA ALA A 56 -14.39 9.08 -6.43
C ALA A 56 -15.28 7.84 -6.60
N THR A 57 -15.01 6.76 -5.89
CA THR A 57 -15.86 5.56 -5.90
C THR A 57 -17.24 5.81 -5.29
N ALA A 58 -17.33 6.57 -4.18
CA ALA A 58 -18.60 6.95 -3.59
C ALA A 58 -19.46 7.80 -4.56
N VAL A 59 -18.84 8.75 -5.27
CA VAL A 59 -19.53 9.56 -6.29
C VAL A 59 -20.02 8.69 -7.45
N LEU A 60 -19.18 7.79 -7.96
CA LEU A 60 -19.55 6.88 -9.06
C LEU A 60 -20.67 5.91 -8.66
N GLN A 61 -20.64 5.38 -7.43
CA GLN A 61 -21.63 4.42 -6.96
C GLN A 61 -22.97 5.05 -6.58
N HIS A 62 -22.94 6.21 -5.90
CA HIS A 62 -24.14 6.79 -5.28
C HIS A 62 -24.73 7.98 -6.03
N SER A 63 -23.89 8.79 -6.69
CA SER A 63 -24.38 10.00 -7.39
C SER A 63 -24.64 9.73 -8.87
N LEU A 64 -23.69 9.10 -9.56
CA LEU A 64 -23.79 8.87 -11.00
C LEU A 64 -24.43 7.51 -11.33
N GLY A 65 -24.24 6.53 -10.44
CA GLY A 65 -24.71 5.16 -10.64
C GLY A 65 -23.86 4.43 -11.67
N VAL A 66 -23.11 3.43 -11.23
CA VAL A 66 -22.17 2.67 -12.08
C VAL A 66 -22.85 1.97 -13.28
N ASN A 67 -24.16 1.74 -13.16
CA ASN A 67 -25.03 1.10 -14.14
C ASN A 67 -25.74 2.10 -15.08
N SER A 68 -25.50 3.41 -14.95
CA SER A 68 -26.25 4.42 -15.70
C SER A 68 -25.79 4.56 -17.16
N SER A 69 -24.48 4.49 -17.40
CA SER A 69 -23.92 4.57 -18.75
C SER A 69 -22.65 3.77 -18.90
N TYR A 70 -22.35 3.35 -20.13
CA TYR A 70 -21.09 2.67 -20.46
C TYR A 70 -19.86 3.52 -20.10
N GLY A 71 -19.93 4.85 -20.27
CA GLY A 71 -18.82 5.74 -19.90
C GLY A 71 -18.53 5.76 -18.40
N ILE A 72 -19.57 5.73 -17.55
CA ILE A 72 -19.40 5.63 -16.09
C ILE A 72 -18.83 4.25 -15.70
N CYS A 73 -19.30 3.20 -16.38
CA CYS A 73 -18.79 1.84 -16.19
C CYS A 73 -17.30 1.72 -16.54
N GLU A 74 -16.88 2.28 -17.67
CA GLU A 74 -15.48 2.32 -18.07
C GLU A 74 -14.64 3.18 -17.10
N ALA A 75 -15.16 4.35 -16.69
CA ALA A 75 -14.48 5.18 -15.70
C ALA A 75 -14.27 4.46 -14.37
N ALA A 76 -15.21 3.61 -13.95
CA ALA A 76 -15.08 2.82 -12.72
C ALA A 76 -13.91 1.84 -12.76
N ILE A 77 -13.74 1.07 -13.84
CA ILE A 77 -12.60 0.14 -13.95
C ILE A 77 -11.27 0.89 -14.06
N ILE A 78 -11.23 2.02 -14.79
CA ILE A 78 -10.01 2.83 -14.94
C ILE A 78 -9.61 3.41 -13.58
N LEU A 79 -10.57 3.90 -12.80
CA LEU A 79 -10.32 4.41 -11.46
C LEU A 79 -9.72 3.33 -10.54
N CYS A 80 -10.28 2.11 -10.55
CA CYS A 80 -9.74 0.98 -9.80
C CYS A 80 -8.31 0.63 -10.23
N LEU A 81 -8.07 0.53 -11.53
CA LEU A 81 -6.74 0.20 -12.08
C LEU A 81 -5.71 1.28 -11.74
N VAL A 82 -6.06 2.55 -11.94
CA VAL A 82 -5.16 3.68 -11.65
C VAL A 82 -4.79 3.69 -10.17
N CYS A 83 -5.78 3.64 -9.26
CA CYS A 83 -5.50 3.64 -7.82
C CYS A 83 -4.68 2.42 -7.37
N TYR A 84 -4.97 1.23 -7.93
CA TYR A 84 -4.17 0.04 -7.64
C TYR A 84 -2.70 0.24 -8.06
N VAL A 85 -2.47 0.73 -9.28
CA VAL A 85 -1.13 0.95 -9.83
C VAL A 85 -0.40 2.07 -9.11
N THR A 86 -1.05 3.18 -8.77
CA THR A 86 -0.44 4.28 -8.01
C THR A 86 -0.03 3.80 -6.62
N THR A 87 -0.92 3.11 -5.92
CA THR A 87 -0.65 2.55 -4.59
C THR A 87 0.52 1.58 -4.62
N LYS A 88 0.54 0.61 -5.55
CA LYS A 88 1.64 -0.38 -5.68
C LYS A 88 2.96 0.26 -6.10
N PHE A 89 2.93 1.28 -6.95
CA PHE A 89 4.12 2.05 -7.32
C PHE A 89 4.72 2.74 -6.09
N ILE A 90 3.89 3.37 -5.26
CA ILE A 90 4.36 4.02 -4.02
C ILE A 90 4.98 3.00 -3.06
N TYR A 91 4.39 1.79 -2.94
CA TYR A 91 4.98 0.70 -2.14
C TYR A 91 6.35 0.23 -2.65
N LEU A 92 6.52 0.11 -3.97
CA LEU A 92 7.82 -0.21 -4.58
C LEU A 92 8.89 0.84 -4.25
N PHE A 93 8.54 2.12 -4.32
CA PHE A 93 9.44 3.21 -3.92
C PHE A 93 9.79 3.15 -2.44
N LEU A 94 8.81 2.85 -1.58
CA LEU A 94 9.04 2.72 -0.14
C LEU A 94 9.99 1.55 0.16
N ALA A 95 9.79 0.42 -0.52
CA ALA A 95 10.66 -0.74 -0.41
C ALA A 95 12.09 -0.48 -0.89
N GLU A 96 12.25 0.18 -2.05
CA GLU A 96 13.56 0.55 -2.59
C GLU A 96 14.31 1.49 -1.63
N LYS A 97 13.64 2.50 -1.07
CA LYS A 97 14.28 3.43 -0.12
C LYS A 97 14.57 2.78 1.23
N ALA A 98 13.70 1.90 1.72
CA ALA A 98 13.95 1.14 2.94
C ALA A 98 15.12 0.14 2.77
N TRP A 99 15.31 -0.41 1.57
CA TRP A 99 16.49 -1.20 1.19
C TRP A 99 17.77 -0.34 1.24
N ILE A 100 17.74 0.87 0.65
CA ILE A 100 18.90 1.79 0.61
C ILE A 100 19.34 2.22 2.01
N ILE A 101 18.39 2.42 2.94
CA ILE A 101 18.68 2.92 4.30
C ILE A 101 19.36 1.86 5.18
N ARG A 102 19.30 0.56 4.83
CA ARG A 102 19.68 -0.54 5.73
C ARG A 102 21.13 -1.01 5.67
N GLY A 103 22.02 -0.21 5.09
CA GLY A 103 23.46 -0.38 5.28
C GLY A 103 24.12 -1.23 4.21
N ALA A 104 24.30 -0.65 3.03
CA ALA A 104 25.58 -0.81 2.36
C ALA A 104 26.51 0.28 2.94
N THR A 105 27.49 -0.13 3.75
CA THR A 105 28.69 0.68 4.06
C THR A 105 29.60 0.86 2.84
N THR A 106 29.14 0.50 1.64
CA THR A 106 29.86 0.61 0.38
C THR A 106 29.31 1.78 -0.47
N PRO A 107 30.17 2.47 -1.21
CA PRO A 107 29.84 3.73 -1.86
C PRO A 107 28.80 3.59 -2.98
N ARG A 108 27.92 4.59 -3.02
CA ARG A 108 26.61 4.68 -3.72
C ARG A 108 26.62 4.63 -5.25
N LEU A 109 27.76 4.53 -5.91
CA LEU A 109 27.90 4.78 -7.35
C LEU A 109 28.72 3.73 -8.12
N LYS A 110 29.15 2.64 -7.47
CA LYS A 110 30.07 1.66 -8.07
C LYS A 110 29.45 0.29 -8.40
N SER A 111 28.18 0.04 -8.09
CA SER A 111 27.50 -1.20 -8.48
C SER A 111 26.49 -0.94 -9.59
N THR A 112 26.97 -0.94 -10.85
CA THR A 112 26.12 -0.97 -12.05
C THR A 112 25.04 -2.06 -11.97
N LEU A 113 25.34 -3.16 -11.27
CA LEU A 113 24.43 -4.25 -10.96
C LEU A 113 23.16 -3.81 -10.19
N TYR A 114 23.25 -2.82 -9.28
CA TYR A 114 22.11 -2.35 -8.51
C TYR A 114 21.18 -1.45 -9.35
N LEU A 115 21.77 -0.53 -10.13
CA LEU A 115 21.01 0.33 -11.03
C LEU A 115 20.27 -0.52 -12.08
N VAL A 116 20.96 -1.52 -12.65
CA VAL A 116 20.36 -2.46 -13.62
C VAL A 116 19.27 -3.31 -12.96
N ASN A 117 19.46 -3.78 -11.72
CA ASN A 117 18.43 -4.56 -11.02
C ASN A 117 17.20 -3.72 -10.66
N SER A 118 17.37 -2.49 -10.16
CA SER A 118 16.25 -1.59 -9.84
C SER A 118 15.50 -1.15 -11.10
N LEU A 119 16.24 -0.74 -12.14
CA LEU A 119 15.66 -0.38 -13.44
C LEU A 119 14.95 -1.58 -14.09
N GLY A 120 15.51 -2.78 -13.97
CA GLY A 120 14.91 -4.02 -14.44
C GLY A 120 13.58 -4.31 -13.75
N MET A 121 13.50 -4.23 -12.41
CA MET A 121 12.24 -4.42 -11.68
C MET A 121 11.18 -3.38 -12.05
N LEU A 122 11.57 -2.10 -12.20
CA LEU A 122 10.67 -1.05 -12.64
C LEU A 122 10.15 -1.30 -14.07
N THR A 123 11.01 -1.78 -14.97
CA THR A 123 10.64 -2.10 -16.35
C THR A 123 9.61 -3.23 -16.39
N ILE A 124 9.83 -4.30 -15.62
CA ILE A 124 8.88 -5.41 -15.53
C ILE A 124 7.55 -4.93 -14.93
N TYR A 125 7.59 -4.08 -13.90
CA TYR A 125 6.38 -3.49 -13.32
C TYR A 125 5.56 -2.73 -14.37
N ILE A 126 6.20 -1.84 -15.12
CA ILE A 126 5.53 -1.05 -16.18
C ILE A 126 4.92 -1.98 -17.24
N ALA A 127 5.63 -3.03 -17.65
CA ALA A 127 5.12 -4.00 -18.61
C ALA A 127 3.84 -4.71 -18.08
N VAL A 128 3.85 -5.15 -16.83
CA VAL A 128 2.69 -5.78 -16.18
C VAL A 128 1.51 -4.80 -16.05
N VAL A 129 1.78 -3.53 -15.74
CA VAL A 129 0.76 -2.47 -15.70
C VAL A 129 0.11 -2.29 -17.08
N ILE A 130 0.90 -2.17 -18.14
CA ILE A 130 0.39 -2.03 -19.51
C ILE A 130 -0.48 -3.23 -19.89
N LEU A 131 -0.04 -4.45 -19.57
CA LEU A 131 -0.83 -5.66 -19.80
C LEU A 131 -2.19 -5.61 -19.08
N ASN A 132 -2.26 -5.11 -17.85
CA ASN A 132 -3.52 -4.96 -17.12
C ASN A 132 -4.48 -3.95 -17.77
N PHE A 133 -3.96 -2.84 -18.31
CA PHE A 133 -4.78 -1.88 -19.06
C PHE A 133 -5.31 -2.43 -20.38
N VAL A 134 -4.51 -3.25 -21.08
CA VAL A 134 -4.89 -3.87 -22.37
C VAL A 134 -5.91 -5.00 -22.18
N PHE A 135 -5.73 -5.83 -21.14
CA PHE A 135 -6.58 -6.99 -20.89
C PHE A 135 -7.73 -6.73 -19.89
N ARG A 136 -8.12 -5.47 -19.70
CA ARG A 136 -9.32 -5.10 -18.95
C ARG A 136 -10.59 -5.54 -19.69
N ILE A 137 -11.62 -5.93 -18.94
CA ILE A 137 -12.94 -6.29 -19.46
C ILE A 137 -13.93 -5.25 -18.95
N THR A 138 -14.69 -4.66 -19.88
CA THR A 138 -15.80 -3.74 -19.60
C THR A 138 -16.95 -4.10 -20.50
N GLU A 139 -18.00 -4.69 -19.94
CA GLU A 139 -19.20 -5.08 -20.67
C GLU A 139 -20.43 -4.57 -19.93
N MET A 140 -21.44 -4.13 -20.69
CA MET A 140 -22.71 -3.70 -20.11
C MET A 140 -23.78 -4.68 -20.55
N ASN A 141 -24.25 -5.52 -19.63
CA ASN A 141 -25.21 -6.57 -19.90
C ASN A 141 -26.52 -6.27 -19.16
N ASN A 142 -27.63 -6.16 -19.89
CA ASN A 142 -28.98 -5.91 -19.33
C ASN A 142 -29.07 -4.72 -18.35
N GLY A 143 -28.32 -3.65 -18.60
CA GLY A 143 -28.30 -2.47 -17.72
C GLY A 143 -27.44 -2.64 -16.47
N GLU A 144 -26.70 -3.75 -16.34
CA GLU A 144 -25.68 -3.93 -15.30
C GLU A 144 -24.28 -3.80 -15.90
N CYS A 145 -23.44 -2.99 -15.24
CA CYS A 145 -22.04 -2.83 -15.59
C CYS A 145 -21.23 -4.00 -15.03
N ILE A 146 -20.63 -4.79 -15.93
CA ILE A 146 -19.75 -5.90 -15.60
C ILE A 146 -18.31 -5.45 -15.88
N ILE A 147 -17.48 -5.44 -14.84
CA ILE A 147 -16.07 -5.09 -14.94
C ILE A 147 -15.21 -6.23 -14.42
N GLY A 148 -14.02 -6.34 -14.97
CA GLY A 148 -13.06 -7.35 -14.55
C GLY A 148 -11.74 -7.24 -15.29
N MET A 149 -10.85 -8.18 -15.00
CA MET A 149 -9.57 -8.34 -15.67
C MET A 149 -9.43 -9.78 -16.13
N ARG A 150 -8.83 -10.02 -17.30
CA ARG A 150 -8.53 -11.40 -17.70
C ARG A 150 -7.47 -12.00 -16.77
N SER A 151 -7.60 -13.29 -16.47
CA SER A 151 -6.62 -14.05 -15.68
C SER A 151 -5.21 -13.97 -16.29
N ALA A 152 -5.10 -13.79 -17.61
CA ALA A 152 -3.84 -13.57 -18.32
C ALA A 152 -3.05 -12.34 -17.84
N ALA A 153 -3.71 -11.31 -17.30
CA ALA A 153 -3.05 -10.13 -16.72
C ALA A 153 -2.96 -10.16 -15.19
N MET A 154 -3.95 -10.77 -14.53
CA MET A 154 -3.95 -10.90 -13.07
C MET A 154 -2.88 -11.87 -12.56
N ILE A 155 -2.63 -12.99 -13.25
CA ILE A 155 -1.60 -13.96 -12.83
C ILE A 155 -0.20 -13.35 -12.83
N PRO A 156 0.26 -12.67 -13.91
CA PRO A 156 1.54 -11.96 -13.90
C PRO A 156 1.62 -10.90 -12.80
N LEU A 157 0.53 -10.18 -12.54
CA LEU A 157 0.47 -9.15 -11.52
C LEU A 157 0.65 -9.70 -10.11
N ILE A 158 -0.11 -10.73 -9.75
CA ILE A 158 -0.02 -11.40 -8.44
C ILE A 158 1.34 -12.07 -8.26
N SER A 159 1.84 -12.72 -9.33
CA SER A 159 3.16 -13.36 -9.31
C SER A 159 4.25 -12.34 -9.05
N PHE A 160 4.25 -11.23 -9.79
CA PHE A 160 5.22 -10.15 -9.62
C PHE A 160 5.18 -9.54 -8.21
N ASP A 161 3.97 -9.23 -7.71
CA ASP A 161 3.77 -8.70 -6.36
C ASP A 161 4.30 -9.68 -5.30
N THR A 162 3.99 -10.97 -5.43
CA THR A 162 4.47 -11.99 -4.48
C THR A 162 6.00 -12.11 -4.51
N VAL A 163 6.59 -12.21 -5.71
CA VAL A 163 8.05 -12.39 -5.86
C VAL A 163 8.82 -11.23 -5.26
N ILE A 164 8.42 -9.99 -5.55
CA ILE A 164 9.10 -8.81 -5.01
C ILE A 164 8.98 -8.74 -3.51
N ASN A 165 7.79 -8.99 -2.97
CA ASN A 165 7.63 -8.87 -1.54
C ASN A 165 8.32 -10.00 -0.76
N VAL A 166 8.39 -11.20 -1.31
CA VAL A 166 9.22 -12.30 -0.78
C VAL A 166 10.71 -11.92 -0.86
N TYR A 167 11.16 -11.38 -1.99
CA TYR A 167 12.54 -10.92 -2.18
C TYR A 167 12.93 -9.86 -1.15
N LEU A 168 12.10 -8.82 -1.00
CA LEU A 168 12.28 -7.76 -0.01
C LEU A 168 12.29 -8.34 1.40
N THR A 169 11.31 -9.20 1.73
CA THR A 169 11.22 -9.88 3.02
C THR A 169 12.51 -10.61 3.36
N ILE A 170 13.05 -11.44 2.46
CA ILE A 170 14.27 -12.22 2.70
C ILE A 170 15.44 -11.27 2.94
N MET A 171 15.57 -10.24 2.10
CA MET A 171 16.61 -9.23 2.25
C MET A 171 16.47 -8.43 3.56
N PHE A 172 15.24 -8.23 4.08
CA PHE A 172 15.02 -7.67 5.40
C PHE A 172 15.33 -8.67 6.54
N LEU A 173 15.09 -9.96 6.37
CA LEU A 173 15.31 -10.97 7.42
C LEU A 173 16.78 -11.36 7.57
N ILE A 174 17.57 -11.40 6.49
CA ILE A 174 19.00 -11.75 6.50
C ILE A 174 19.83 -10.92 7.51
N PRO A 175 19.82 -9.57 7.50
CA PRO A 175 20.58 -8.78 8.46
C PRO A 175 20.06 -8.96 9.89
N LEU A 176 18.76 -9.20 10.09
CA LEU A 176 18.20 -9.50 11.42
C LEU A 176 18.67 -10.85 11.96
N LYS A 177 18.75 -11.87 11.10
CA LYS A 177 19.28 -13.19 11.46
C LYS A 177 20.76 -13.09 11.82
N LYS A 178 21.53 -12.27 11.08
CA LYS A 178 22.95 -12.02 11.39
C LYS A 178 23.13 -11.29 12.74
N LEU A 179 22.24 -10.36 13.08
CA LEU A 179 22.19 -9.71 14.40
C LEU A 179 21.75 -10.68 15.52
N TYR A 180 20.92 -11.68 15.22
CA TYR A 180 20.47 -12.70 16.18
C TYR A 180 21.52 -13.79 16.41
N SER A 181 22.28 -14.15 15.37
CA SER A 181 23.32 -15.18 15.39
C SER A 181 24.68 -14.68 15.92
N TYR A 182 24.89 -13.38 16.05
CA TYR A 182 26.09 -12.83 16.67
C TYR A 182 25.86 -12.70 18.17
N THR A 183 26.04 -13.82 18.87
CA THR A 183 25.90 -13.99 20.33
C THR A 183 26.84 -13.08 21.15
N ASN A 184 27.58 -12.15 20.52
CA ASN A 184 28.56 -11.24 21.12
C ASN A 184 28.47 -9.80 20.56
N MET A 185 27.27 -9.21 20.41
CA MET A 185 27.15 -7.77 20.10
C MET A 185 26.37 -7.04 21.21
N ALA A 186 26.87 -5.86 21.60
CA ALA A 186 26.33 -5.08 22.71
C ALA A 186 24.81 -4.87 22.60
N ARG A 187 24.08 -5.23 23.66
CA ARG A 187 22.61 -5.12 23.78
C ARG A 187 22.20 -3.66 23.95
N THR A 188 22.45 -2.83 22.93
CA THR A 188 22.10 -1.41 22.96
C THR A 188 20.61 -1.22 22.63
N ARG A 189 19.96 -0.29 23.33
CA ARG A 189 18.52 0.04 23.20
C ARG A 189 18.09 0.34 21.76
N ALA A 190 18.99 0.89 20.95
CA ALA A 190 18.78 1.19 19.53
C ALA A 190 18.58 -0.08 18.67
N ASN A 191 19.38 -1.13 18.89
CA ASN A 191 19.31 -2.37 18.11
C ASN A 191 18.00 -3.14 18.40
N ILE A 192 17.53 -3.11 19.65
CA ILE A 192 16.25 -3.72 20.04
C ILE A 192 15.07 -2.98 19.39
N ARG A 193 15.09 -1.63 19.37
CA ARG A 193 14.08 -0.83 18.68
C ARG A 193 14.05 -1.11 17.18
N LEU A 194 15.21 -1.14 16.53
CA LEU A 194 15.32 -1.44 15.09
C LEU A 194 14.74 -2.82 14.76
N ARG A 195 15.01 -3.84 15.60
CA ARG A 195 14.48 -5.19 15.43
C ARG A 195 12.95 -5.23 15.55
N MET A 196 12.38 -4.55 16.54
CA MET A 196 10.92 -4.49 16.71
C MET A 196 10.24 -3.79 15.54
N VAL A 197 10.78 -2.66 15.08
CA VAL A 197 10.25 -1.92 13.93
C VAL A 197 10.31 -2.78 12.66
N ALA A 198 11.44 -3.46 12.43
CA ALA A 198 11.61 -4.31 11.26
C ALA A 198 10.67 -5.53 11.28
N PHE A 199 10.49 -6.19 12.44
CA PHE A 199 9.56 -7.32 12.57
C PHE A 199 8.10 -6.89 12.35
N ARG A 200 7.71 -5.73 12.90
CA ARG A 200 6.38 -5.16 12.70
C ARG A 200 6.13 -4.80 11.24
N THR A 201 7.11 -4.17 10.59
CA THR A 201 7.03 -3.82 9.15
C THR A 201 6.93 -5.07 8.29
N PHE A 202 7.67 -6.13 8.64
CA PHE A 202 7.56 -7.42 7.96
C PHE A 202 6.16 -8.04 8.10
N CYS A 203 5.63 -8.12 9.33
CA CYS A 203 4.27 -8.62 9.56
C CYS A 203 3.23 -7.80 8.79
N GLY A 204 3.36 -6.46 8.82
CA GLY A 204 2.49 -5.58 8.05
C GLY A 204 2.56 -5.83 6.54
N ALA A 205 3.76 -5.95 5.97
CA ALA A 205 3.92 -6.27 4.56
C ALA A 205 3.25 -7.59 4.18
N VAL A 206 3.45 -8.65 4.97
CA VAL A 206 2.80 -9.96 4.76
C VAL A 206 1.28 -9.84 4.85
N CYS A 207 0.74 -9.14 5.85
CA CYS A 207 -0.70 -8.92 5.97
C CYS A 207 -1.28 -8.20 4.75
N THR A 208 -0.68 -7.09 4.32
CA THR A 208 -1.13 -6.32 3.16
C THR A 208 -1.09 -7.17 1.88
N LEU A 209 -0.06 -8.00 1.72
CA LEU A 209 0.05 -8.88 0.55
C LEU A 209 -1.01 -9.96 0.52
N VAL A 210 -1.22 -10.62 1.66
CA VAL A 210 -2.26 -11.64 1.76
C VAL A 210 -3.62 -11.00 1.47
N SER A 211 -3.90 -9.81 2.01
CA SER A 211 -5.12 -9.06 1.68
C SER A 211 -5.26 -8.81 0.18
N SER A 212 -4.22 -8.25 -0.48
CA SER A 212 -4.26 -8.01 -1.92
C SER A 212 -4.43 -9.29 -2.73
N ILE A 213 -3.74 -10.39 -2.37
CA ILE A 213 -3.85 -11.68 -3.05
C ILE A 213 -5.27 -12.23 -2.92
N VAL A 214 -5.85 -12.21 -1.71
CA VAL A 214 -7.23 -12.65 -1.48
C VAL A 214 -8.19 -11.81 -2.32
N ASN A 215 -8.04 -10.49 -2.30
CA ASN A 215 -8.88 -9.56 -3.06
C ASN A 215 -8.84 -9.84 -4.57
N LEU A 216 -7.63 -9.98 -5.13
CA LEU A 216 -7.45 -10.30 -6.55
C LEU A 216 -7.91 -11.72 -6.89
N SER A 217 -7.76 -12.67 -5.96
CA SER A 217 -8.20 -14.07 -6.16
C SER A 217 -9.72 -14.19 -6.17
N VAL A 218 -10.42 -13.43 -5.33
CA VAL A 218 -11.87 -13.30 -5.41
C VAL A 218 -12.26 -12.76 -6.79
N LEU A 219 -11.59 -11.69 -7.24
CA LEU A 219 -11.83 -11.08 -8.55
C LEU A 219 -11.52 -12.02 -9.73
N MET A 220 -10.59 -12.97 -9.56
CA MET A 220 -10.29 -14.02 -10.56
C MET A 220 -11.32 -15.15 -10.56
N ALA A 221 -11.92 -15.47 -9.41
CA ALA A 221 -12.83 -16.59 -9.28
C ALA A 221 -14.22 -16.29 -9.88
N LEU A 222 -14.63 -15.02 -9.89
CA LEU A 222 -15.85 -14.59 -10.55
C LEU A 222 -15.52 -14.10 -11.96
N ASN A 223 -15.81 -14.92 -12.98
CA ASN A 223 -15.60 -14.59 -14.40
C ASN A 223 -16.51 -13.44 -14.87
N GLY A 224 -16.16 -12.20 -14.53
CA GLY A 224 -16.97 -11.01 -14.73
C GLY A 224 -17.86 -10.74 -13.52
N GLU A 225 -17.65 -9.60 -12.87
CA GLU A 225 -18.39 -9.19 -11.68
C GLU A 225 -19.17 -7.91 -11.95
N PRO A 226 -20.33 -7.71 -11.30
CA PRO A 226 -20.98 -6.42 -11.34
C PRO A 226 -20.07 -5.38 -10.66
N GLY A 227 -19.84 -4.23 -11.30
CA GLY A 227 -18.76 -3.33 -10.93
C GLY A 227 -18.83 -2.72 -9.53
N TRP A 228 -19.99 -2.76 -8.90
CA TRP A 228 -20.13 -2.39 -7.50
C TRP A 228 -19.38 -3.35 -6.55
N VAL A 229 -19.23 -4.64 -6.88
CA VAL A 229 -18.48 -5.63 -6.08
C VAL A 229 -16.99 -5.32 -6.14
N CYS A 230 -16.44 -5.15 -7.34
CA CYS A 230 -15.04 -4.78 -7.54
C CYS A 230 -14.68 -3.48 -6.78
N LEU A 231 -15.52 -2.43 -6.89
CA LEU A 231 -15.33 -1.18 -6.17
C LEU A 231 -15.39 -1.35 -4.64
N MET A 232 -16.31 -2.20 -4.14
CA MET A 232 -16.40 -2.52 -2.71
C MET A 232 -15.13 -3.24 -2.23
N CYS A 233 -14.69 -4.25 -2.97
CA CYS A 233 -13.47 -5.01 -2.75
C CYS A 233 -12.22 -4.11 -2.70
N CYS A 234 -12.07 -3.20 -3.67
CA CYS A 234 -10.99 -2.21 -3.66
C CYS A 234 -11.03 -1.28 -2.43
N ASN A 235 -12.22 -0.80 -2.05
CA ASN A 235 -12.37 0.03 -0.84
C ASN A 235 -11.99 -0.74 0.43
N CYS A 236 -12.35 -2.02 0.54
CA CYS A 236 -11.96 -2.88 1.65
C CYS A 236 -10.43 -3.05 1.73
N ASP A 237 -9.77 -3.34 0.60
CA ASP A 237 -8.31 -3.55 0.56
C ASP A 237 -7.53 -2.29 0.94
N ILE A 238 -8.01 -1.12 0.50
CA ILE A 238 -7.42 0.18 0.84
C ILE A 238 -7.60 0.49 2.33
N LEU A 239 -8.80 0.27 2.87
CA LEU A 239 -9.05 0.48 4.29
C LEU A 239 -8.16 -0.41 5.16
N PHE A 240 -8.08 -1.70 4.81
CA PHE A 240 -7.21 -2.65 5.50
C PHE A 240 -5.74 -2.22 5.42
N SER A 241 -5.27 -1.87 4.23
CA SER A 241 -3.90 -1.38 4.00
C SER A 241 -3.58 -0.13 4.83
N ALA A 242 -4.50 0.83 4.90
CA ALA A 242 -4.34 2.05 5.69
C ALA A 242 -4.22 1.76 7.20
N ILE A 243 -5.03 0.82 7.72
CA ILE A 243 -4.97 0.36 9.12
C ILE A 243 -3.63 -0.31 9.40
N VAL A 244 -3.18 -1.20 8.51
CA VAL A 244 -1.88 -1.88 8.64
C VAL A 244 -0.74 -0.86 8.63
N ILE A 245 -0.73 0.09 7.70
CA ILE A 245 0.29 1.17 7.68
C ILE A 245 0.28 1.95 8.99
N GLN A 246 -0.89 2.34 9.48
CA GLN A 246 -1.00 3.07 10.74
C GLN A 246 -0.45 2.24 11.91
N TRP A 247 -0.77 0.95 11.97
CA TRP A 247 -0.24 0.05 13.00
C TRP A 247 1.28 -0.11 12.92
N VAL A 248 1.83 -0.24 11.71
CA VAL A 248 3.28 -0.35 11.45
C VAL A 248 4.04 0.91 11.84
N THR A 249 3.39 2.07 11.87
CA THR A 249 4.06 3.38 12.08
C THR A 249 3.72 4.04 13.43
N SER A 250 2.62 3.66 14.09
CA SER A 250 2.12 4.31 15.32
C SER A 250 3.12 4.36 16.49
N ARG A 251 3.99 3.37 16.62
CA ARG A 251 4.99 3.33 17.72
C ARG A 251 6.25 4.16 17.45
N ASP A 252 6.47 4.57 16.21
CA ASP A 252 7.58 5.48 15.91
C ASP A 252 7.24 6.90 16.40
N ASN A 253 5.95 7.26 16.37
CA ASN A 253 5.41 8.53 16.89
C ASN A 253 5.50 8.64 18.43
N ALA A 254 5.37 7.53 19.17
CA ALA A 254 5.50 7.52 20.63
C ALA A 254 6.95 7.77 21.11
N GLY A 255 7.94 7.48 20.26
CA GLY A 255 9.36 7.70 20.55
C GLY A 255 9.78 9.16 20.53
N THR A 256 9.09 10.01 19.75
CA THR A 256 9.32 11.47 19.68
C THR A 256 8.64 12.24 20.80
N VAL A 257 7.53 11.73 21.34
CA VAL A 257 6.84 12.38 22.49
C VAL A 257 7.62 12.15 23.78
N SER A 258 8.22 10.96 23.95
CA SER A 258 8.95 10.59 25.17
C SER A 258 10.38 11.17 25.27
N SER A 259 10.95 11.69 24.19
CA SER A 259 12.26 12.36 24.22
C SER A 259 12.21 13.83 24.69
N THR A 260 11.02 14.44 24.76
CA THR A 260 10.89 15.86 25.15
C THR A 260 10.72 16.05 26.66
N SER A 261 10.28 15.02 27.41
CA SER A 261 10.07 15.13 28.86
C SER A 261 11.28 14.77 29.73
N SER A 262 12.37 14.27 29.14
CA SER A 262 13.56 13.83 29.90
C SER A 262 14.71 14.85 29.93
N GLY A 263 14.56 15.99 29.24
CA GLY A 263 15.62 17.01 29.11
C GLY A 263 15.58 18.14 30.14
N GLU A 264 14.49 18.28 30.89
CA GLU A 264 14.24 19.49 31.71
C GLU A 264 14.42 19.28 33.22
N ALA A 265 14.74 18.06 33.67
CA ALA A 265 14.93 17.74 35.09
C ALA A 265 16.42 17.64 35.53
N ARG A 266 17.36 18.20 34.76
CA ARG A 266 18.81 18.15 35.09
C ARG A 266 19.52 19.50 35.12
N ARG A 267 18.75 20.59 35.30
CA ARG A 267 19.26 21.94 35.57
C ARG A 267 18.35 22.65 36.57
N SER A 268 18.42 22.23 37.83
CA SER A 268 18.09 23.02 39.02
C SER A 268 18.95 22.53 40.16
#